data_AF-A0A659S2M5-F1
#
_entry.id   AF-A0A659S2M5-F1
#
_cell.length_a   1.000
_cell.length_b   1.000
_cell.length_c   1.000
_cell.angle_alpha   90.00
_cell.angle_beta   90.00
_cell.angle_gamma   90.00
#
_symmetry.space_group_name_H-M   'P 1'
#
loop_
_entity.id
_entity.type
_entity.pdbx_description
1 polymer ?
#
loop_
_entity_poly.entity_id
_entity_poly.type
_entity_poly.pdbx_seq_one_letter_code
_entity_poly.pdbx_strand_id
1 'polypeptide(L)'
;FNRDWREGHRIVQKDNTAHLNVGREDWQLPVPMVKEAGGWRFDMAAAGNEILTRTIGRNELSTLQAMHAYVDAQQDYYLQNHRWAHRIISSEGQKDGLYWPTKAGDAPSPLGPNFSPAAPDEGYHGYHFRIISDNDGHGAALLAWPMHYGETGVMSFMVNQDDRIYQADLGKETESKVQAITRFAPDAQWQVAE
;
A
#
# COMPACT_ATOMS: atom_id res chain seq x y z
N PHE A 1 -17.91 10.95 -4.63
CA PHE A 1 -19.37 10.71 -4.46
C PHE A 1 -20.22 11.97 -4.61
N ASN A 2 -20.36 12.85 -3.61
CA ASN A 2 -21.31 13.99 -3.69
C ASN A 2 -21.07 14.94 -4.87
N ARG A 3 -19.81 15.10 -5.28
CA ARG A 3 -19.42 15.79 -6.52
C ARG A 3 -19.97 15.02 -7.74
N ASP A 4 -19.56 13.77 -7.89
CA ASP A 4 -19.89 12.90 -9.04
C ASP A 4 -21.40 12.67 -9.20
N TRP A 5 -22.12 12.53 -8.08
CA TRP A 5 -23.58 12.40 -8.05
C TRP A 5 -24.29 13.56 -8.73
N ARG A 6 -23.79 14.79 -8.55
CA ARG A 6 -24.36 16.00 -9.18
C ARG A 6 -24.05 16.06 -10.67
N GLU A 7 -22.93 15.48 -11.10
CA GLU A 7 -22.58 15.39 -12.52
C GLU A 7 -23.46 14.39 -13.27
N GLY A 8 -23.83 13.29 -12.61
CA GLY A 8 -24.75 12.30 -13.15
C GLY A 8 -24.86 11.10 -12.22
N HIS A 9 -26.01 10.42 -12.26
CA HIS A 9 -26.21 9.17 -11.53
C HIS A 9 -27.24 8.29 -12.25
N ARG A 10 -27.00 6.99 -12.24
CA ARG A 10 -27.89 6.01 -12.86
C ARG A 10 -27.88 4.69 -12.12
N ILE A 11 -29.01 3.98 -12.15
CA ILE A 11 -29.10 2.62 -11.67
C ILE A 11 -28.91 1.68 -12.86
N VAL A 12 -27.90 0.82 -12.77
CA VAL A 12 -27.62 -0.24 -13.75
C VAL A 12 -28.16 -1.55 -13.20
N GLN A 13 -29.16 -2.13 -13.86
CA GLN A 13 -29.77 -3.39 -13.47
C GLN A 13 -29.23 -4.53 -14.33
N LYS A 14 -28.91 -5.65 -13.70
CA LYS A 14 -28.54 -6.91 -14.35
C LYS A 14 -29.19 -8.06 -13.57
N ASP A 15 -30.12 -8.75 -14.22
CA ASP A 15 -30.92 -9.83 -13.61
C ASP A 15 -31.62 -9.37 -12.32
N ASN A 16 -31.28 -10.00 -11.18
CA ASN A 16 -31.80 -9.66 -9.86
C ASN A 16 -30.87 -8.75 -9.04
N THR A 17 -29.88 -8.13 -9.68
CA THR A 17 -28.93 -7.22 -9.04
C THR A 17 -28.98 -5.84 -9.69
N ALA A 18 -28.83 -4.79 -8.90
CA ALA A 18 -28.75 -3.42 -9.37
C ALA A 18 -27.65 -2.65 -8.66
N HIS A 19 -26.98 -1.77 -9.40
CA HIS A 19 -25.87 -0.95 -8.91
C HIS A 19 -26.13 0.53 -9.19
N LEU A 20 -25.71 1.39 -8.26
CA LEU A 20 -25.72 2.83 -8.45
C LEU A 20 -24.37 3.28 -8.99
N ASN A 21 -24.36 3.86 -10.19
CA ASN A 21 -23.17 4.48 -10.78
C ASN A 21 -23.32 6.01 -10.75
N VAL A 22 -22.23 6.72 -10.47
CA VAL A 22 -22.20 8.18 -10.38
C VAL A 22 -21.04 8.78 -11.15
N GLY A 23 -21.21 10.02 -11.61
CA GLY A 23 -20.20 10.78 -12.35
C GLY A 23 -19.98 10.30 -13.77
N ARG A 24 -19.04 10.97 -14.45
CA ARG A 24 -18.66 10.68 -15.84
C ARG A 24 -17.88 9.38 -16.00
N GLU A 25 -17.13 9.01 -14.97
CA GLU A 25 -16.32 7.78 -14.93
C GLU A 25 -17.13 6.56 -14.48
N ASP A 26 -18.47 6.68 -14.36
CA ASP A 26 -19.37 5.59 -13.98
C ASP A 26 -18.93 4.87 -12.68
N TRP A 27 -18.43 5.62 -11.70
CA TRP A 27 -17.99 5.04 -10.43
C TRP A 27 -19.15 4.32 -9.76
N GLN A 28 -19.00 3.00 -9.57
CA GLN A 28 -20.03 2.15 -8.98
C GLN A 28 -19.95 2.21 -7.45
N LEU A 29 -21.05 2.58 -6.80
CA LEU A 29 -21.20 2.48 -5.35
C LEU A 29 -21.08 1.00 -4.92
N PRO A 30 -20.20 0.65 -3.97
CA PRO A 30 -19.98 -0.72 -3.51
C PRO A 30 -21.08 -1.19 -2.55
N VAL A 31 -22.34 -0.85 -2.84
CA VAL A 31 -23.52 -1.25 -2.06
C VAL A 31 -24.56 -1.76 -3.07
N PRO A 32 -24.50 -3.06 -3.44
CA PRO A 32 -25.42 -3.62 -4.41
C PRO A 32 -26.85 -3.65 -3.87
N MET A 33 -27.82 -3.57 -4.78
CA MET A 33 -29.22 -3.83 -4.50
C MET A 33 -29.61 -5.18 -5.09
N VAL A 34 -30.45 -5.93 -4.38
CA VAL A 34 -30.99 -7.22 -4.81
C VAL A 34 -32.51 -7.16 -4.90
N LYS A 35 -33.06 -7.84 -5.90
CA LYS A 35 -34.50 -7.93 -6.15
C LYS A 35 -35.11 -9.03 -5.28
N GLU A 36 -36.14 -8.67 -4.53
CA GLU A 36 -36.96 -9.57 -3.72
C GLU A 36 -38.44 -9.43 -4.08
N ALA A 37 -39.30 -10.28 -3.50
CA ALA A 37 -40.74 -10.27 -3.77
C ALA A 37 -41.40 -8.90 -3.49
N GLY A 38 -40.89 -8.14 -2.51
CA GLY A 38 -41.40 -6.83 -2.11
C GLY A 38 -40.74 -5.62 -2.79
N GLY A 39 -39.79 -5.83 -3.70
CA GLY A 39 -39.05 -4.76 -4.36
C GLY A 39 -37.53 -4.93 -4.26
N TRP A 40 -36.81 -3.83 -4.38
CA TRP A 40 -35.35 -3.81 -4.26
C TRP A 40 -34.92 -3.46 -2.84
N ARG A 41 -33.89 -4.13 -2.32
CA ARG A 41 -33.22 -3.74 -1.08
C ARG A 41 -31.71 -3.74 -1.25
N PHE A 42 -31.01 -3.00 -0.41
CA PHE A 42 -29.55 -3.12 -0.33
C PHE A 42 -29.14 -4.48 0.26
N ASP A 43 -28.09 -5.06 -0.32
CA ASP A 43 -27.40 -6.21 0.25
C ASP A 43 -26.17 -5.73 1.01
N MET A 44 -26.35 -5.53 2.32
CA MET A 44 -25.30 -5.01 3.19
C MET A 44 -24.18 -6.01 3.44
N ALA A 45 -24.46 -7.32 3.33
CA ALA A 45 -23.43 -8.35 3.48
C ALA A 45 -22.50 -8.35 2.26
N ALA A 46 -23.07 -8.31 1.06
CA ALA A 46 -22.30 -8.14 -0.18
C ALA A 46 -21.57 -6.80 -0.23
N ALA A 47 -22.19 -5.73 0.29
CA ALA A 47 -21.54 -4.42 0.39
C ALA A 47 -20.27 -4.46 1.26
N GLY A 48 -20.33 -5.12 2.43
CA GLY A 48 -19.16 -5.28 3.31
C GLY A 48 -18.00 -5.98 2.60
N ASN A 49 -18.28 -7.07 1.88
CA ASN A 49 -17.26 -7.81 1.13
C ASN A 49 -16.65 -6.96 0.01
N GLU A 50 -17.46 -6.26 -0.77
CA GLU A 50 -16.97 -5.40 -1.87
C GLU A 50 -16.11 -4.23 -1.34
N ILE A 51 -16.54 -3.57 -0.25
CA ILE A 51 -15.78 -2.48 0.38
C ILE A 51 -14.44 -3.00 0.89
N LEU A 52 -14.42 -4.18 1.50
CA LEU A 52 -13.20 -4.83 1.96
C LEU A 52 -12.26 -5.12 0.79
N THR A 53 -12.74 -5.81 -0.25
CA THR A 53 -11.94 -6.12 -1.45
C THR A 53 -11.35 -4.87 -2.10
N ARG A 54 -12.14 -3.80 -2.25
CA ARG A 54 -11.64 -2.52 -2.81
C ARG A 54 -10.63 -1.84 -1.90
N THR A 55 -10.79 -1.97 -0.58
CA THR A 55 -9.85 -1.40 0.39
C THR A 55 -8.51 -2.11 0.32
N ILE A 56 -8.52 -3.44 0.33
CA ILE A 56 -7.32 -4.27 0.14
C ILE A 56 -6.62 -3.90 -1.16
N GLY A 57 -7.34 -3.93 -2.29
CA GLY A 57 -6.73 -3.63 -3.59
C GLY A 57 -6.14 -2.22 -3.69
N ARG A 58 -6.80 -1.21 -3.10
CA ARG A 58 -6.25 0.15 -3.03
C ARG A 58 -5.00 0.21 -2.17
N ASN A 59 -5.01 -0.43 -1.01
CA ASN A 59 -3.89 -0.41 -0.07
C ASN A 59 -2.65 -1.12 -0.65
N GLU A 60 -2.85 -2.26 -1.30
CA GLU A 60 -1.79 -3.00 -2.02
C GLU A 60 -1.23 -2.18 -3.17
N LEU A 61 -2.08 -1.53 -3.98
CA LEU A 61 -1.62 -0.63 -5.04
C LEU A 61 -0.79 0.55 -4.49
N SER A 62 -1.26 1.18 -3.40
CA SER A 62 -0.51 2.25 -2.72
C SER A 62 0.82 1.75 -2.15
N THR A 63 0.89 0.48 -1.74
CA THR A 63 2.12 -0.16 -1.25
C THR A 63 3.13 -0.34 -2.38
N LEU A 64 2.70 -0.84 -3.55
CA LEU A 64 3.57 -0.95 -4.72
C LEU A 64 4.16 0.40 -5.13
N GLN A 65 3.32 1.46 -5.16
CA GLN A 65 3.78 2.83 -5.44
C GLN A 65 4.78 3.33 -4.40
N ALA A 66 4.54 3.05 -3.11
CA ALA A 66 5.47 3.41 -2.04
C ALA A 66 6.81 2.69 -2.15
N MET A 67 6.82 1.45 -2.64
CA MET A 67 8.04 0.66 -2.82
C MET A 67 8.91 1.20 -3.95
N HIS A 68 8.32 1.61 -5.07
CA HIS A 68 9.05 2.33 -6.13
C HIS A 68 9.64 3.65 -5.63
N ALA A 69 8.83 4.45 -4.92
CA ALA A 69 9.30 5.71 -4.33
C ALA A 69 10.44 5.51 -3.31
N TYR A 70 10.43 4.39 -2.59
CA TYR A 70 11.55 4.02 -1.71
C TYR A 70 12.84 3.76 -2.50
N VAL A 71 12.76 3.05 -3.63
CA VAL A 71 13.94 2.76 -4.46
C VAL A 71 14.52 4.06 -5.02
N ASP A 72 13.68 4.94 -5.56
CA ASP A 72 14.10 6.27 -6.03
C ASP A 72 14.79 7.06 -4.90
N ALA A 73 14.19 7.10 -3.70
CA ALA A 73 14.74 7.81 -2.57
C ALA A 73 16.07 7.22 -2.07
N GLN A 74 16.23 5.90 -2.12
CA GLN A 74 17.49 5.24 -1.79
C GLN A 74 18.59 5.62 -2.77
N GLN A 75 18.29 5.66 -4.07
CA GLN A 75 19.24 6.10 -5.10
C GLN A 75 19.67 7.55 -4.88
N ASP A 76 18.72 8.46 -4.64
CA ASP A 76 19.01 9.86 -4.32
C ASP A 76 19.86 10.02 -3.07
N TYR A 77 19.56 9.26 -2.02
CA TYR A 77 20.36 9.24 -0.79
C TYR A 77 21.78 8.73 -1.04
N TYR A 78 21.94 7.67 -1.84
CA TYR A 78 23.23 7.10 -2.18
C TYR A 78 24.09 8.07 -3.01
N LEU A 79 23.50 8.79 -3.96
CA LEU A 79 24.20 9.80 -4.76
C LEU A 79 24.80 10.92 -3.89
N GLN A 80 24.16 11.26 -2.77
CA GLN A 80 24.60 12.31 -1.85
C GLN A 80 25.56 11.80 -0.77
N ASN A 81 25.38 10.57 -0.30
CA ASN A 81 26.05 10.06 0.90
C ASN A 81 27.04 8.91 0.62
N HIS A 82 27.05 8.36 -0.60
CA HIS A 82 27.81 7.16 -1.01
C HIS A 82 27.58 5.94 -0.10
N ARG A 83 26.39 5.86 0.49
CA ARG A 83 25.91 4.76 1.35
C ARG A 83 24.40 4.70 1.29
N TRP A 84 23.83 3.54 1.59
CA TRP A 84 22.38 3.35 1.66
C TRP A 84 21.81 3.79 3.00
N ALA A 85 20.56 4.23 3.00
CA ALA A 85 19.84 4.53 4.23
C ALA A 85 19.31 3.23 4.84
N HIS A 86 19.52 3.04 6.13
CA HIS A 86 18.97 1.91 6.89
C HIS A 86 17.76 2.32 7.75
N ARG A 87 17.25 3.53 7.55
CA ARG A 87 16.09 4.09 8.23
C ARG A 87 15.21 4.82 7.23
N ILE A 88 13.89 4.66 7.37
CA ILE A 88 12.94 5.47 6.60
C ILE A 88 12.93 6.90 7.16
N ILE A 89 12.81 7.03 8.49
CA ILE A 89 12.80 8.31 9.20
C ILE A 89 14.13 8.51 9.90
N SER A 90 14.74 9.67 9.66
CA SER A 90 16.01 10.04 10.27
C SER A 90 15.88 10.22 11.78
N SER A 91 16.95 9.95 12.50
CA SER A 91 17.08 10.27 13.93
C SER A 91 16.95 11.79 14.14
N GLU A 92 16.50 12.22 15.33
CA GLU A 92 16.25 13.63 15.62
C GLU A 92 17.48 14.51 15.32
N GLY A 93 17.30 15.51 14.45
CA GLY A 93 18.36 16.43 14.02
C GLY A 93 19.40 15.82 13.06
N GLN A 94 19.27 14.55 12.68
CA GLN A 94 20.17 13.86 11.75
C GLN A 94 19.58 13.75 10.35
N LYS A 95 20.43 13.37 9.39
CA LYS A 95 20.07 13.02 8.00
C LYS A 95 20.57 11.61 7.67
N ASP A 96 20.23 10.66 8.54
CA ASP A 96 20.67 9.25 8.49
C ASP A 96 19.57 8.28 7.99
N GLY A 97 18.43 8.82 7.56
CA GLY A 97 17.33 8.10 6.91
C GLY A 97 16.83 8.80 5.65
N LEU A 98 15.79 8.26 5.03
CA LEU A 98 15.23 8.77 3.76
C LEU A 98 14.35 10.02 3.92
N TYR A 99 13.81 10.26 5.13
CA TYR A 99 13.01 11.42 5.47
C TYR A 99 13.60 12.19 6.66
N TRP A 100 13.61 13.51 6.55
CA TRP A 100 13.81 14.46 7.64
C TRP A 100 12.99 15.73 7.36
N PRO A 101 12.46 16.40 8.39
CA PRO A 101 11.76 17.67 8.22
C PRO A 101 12.73 18.75 7.73
N THR A 102 12.29 19.56 6.78
CA THR A 102 13.08 20.65 6.17
C THR A 102 12.37 21.98 6.32
N LYS A 103 13.14 23.08 6.41
CA LYS A 103 12.61 24.43 6.35
C LYS A 103 12.69 24.95 4.91
N ALA A 104 11.94 26.01 4.61
CA ALA A 104 12.02 26.66 3.30
C ALA A 104 13.46 27.10 2.99
N GLY A 105 14.00 26.59 1.89
CA GLY A 105 15.38 26.86 1.45
C GLY A 105 16.40 25.77 1.80
N ASP A 106 16.05 24.79 2.64
CA ASP A 106 16.89 23.62 2.88
C ASP A 106 16.83 22.64 1.69
N ALA A 107 17.91 21.86 1.50
CA ALA A 107 17.87 20.73 0.59
C ALA A 107 16.80 19.71 1.05
N PRO A 108 15.89 19.28 0.16
CA PRO A 108 14.81 18.37 0.51
C PRO A 108 15.36 16.99 0.93
N SER A 109 14.60 16.28 1.76
CA SER A 109 14.81 14.86 1.99
C SER A 109 14.41 14.04 0.75
N PRO A 110 15.04 12.88 0.51
CA PRO A 110 14.67 11.99 -0.60
C PRO A 110 13.19 11.56 -0.60
N LEU A 111 12.63 11.24 0.58
CA LEU A 111 11.19 11.02 0.74
C LEU A 111 10.48 12.27 1.25
N GLY A 112 9.24 12.46 0.83
CA GLY A 112 8.37 13.53 1.32
C GLY A 112 7.64 13.20 2.63
N PRO A 113 6.98 14.19 3.26
CA PRO A 113 6.30 14.04 4.56
C PRO A 113 5.15 13.02 4.54
N ASN A 114 4.61 12.68 3.36
CA ASN A 114 3.57 11.65 3.22
C ASN A 114 4.04 10.25 3.66
N PHE A 115 5.36 10.01 3.72
CA PHE A 115 5.95 8.76 4.21
C PHE A 115 6.21 8.76 5.72
N SER A 116 5.90 9.86 6.42
CA SER A 116 5.94 9.92 7.87
C SER A 116 4.62 9.41 8.43
N PRO A 117 4.59 8.28 9.16
CA PRO A 117 3.41 7.86 9.91
C PRO A 117 3.09 8.91 11.00
N ALA A 118 1.81 9.11 11.33
CA ALA A 118 1.42 10.11 12.33
C ALA A 118 1.64 9.59 13.77
N ALA A 119 1.69 8.27 13.95
CA ALA A 119 2.14 7.60 15.17
C ALA A 119 3.04 6.39 14.87
N PRO A 120 3.88 5.95 15.84
CA PRO A 120 4.52 4.63 15.77
C PRO A 120 3.44 3.56 15.53
N ASP A 121 3.70 2.64 14.60
CA ASP A 121 2.82 1.54 14.20
C ASP A 121 1.58 1.86 13.34
N GLU A 122 1.37 3.11 12.90
CA GLU A 122 0.20 3.44 12.05
C GLU A 122 0.27 2.90 10.60
N GLY A 123 1.43 2.38 10.20
CA GLY A 123 1.67 1.94 8.82
C GLY A 123 1.47 3.06 7.78
N TYR A 124 1.67 2.75 6.51
CA TYR A 124 1.30 3.62 5.39
C TYR A 124 0.25 2.89 4.56
N HIS A 125 -0.95 3.47 4.44
CA HIS A 125 -2.11 2.85 3.76
C HIS A 125 -2.42 1.42 4.24
N GLY A 126 -2.31 1.15 5.56
CA GLY A 126 -2.64 -0.17 6.12
C GLY A 126 -1.53 -1.22 6.00
N TYR A 127 -0.31 -0.79 5.67
CA TYR A 127 0.88 -1.63 5.53
C TYR A 127 2.01 -1.18 6.46
N HIS A 128 2.70 -2.14 7.07
CA HIS A 128 3.97 -1.90 7.72
C HIS A 128 5.10 -1.98 6.69
N PHE A 129 6.18 -1.24 6.97
CA PHE A 129 7.37 -1.20 6.15
C PHE A 129 8.61 -1.37 7.02
N ARG A 130 9.54 -2.22 6.58
CA ARG A 130 10.81 -2.42 7.26
C ARG A 130 11.94 -2.58 6.27
N ILE A 131 13.00 -1.81 6.49
CA ILE A 131 14.24 -1.98 5.74
C ILE A 131 14.92 -3.27 6.21
N ILE A 132 15.26 -4.13 5.26
CA ILE A 132 15.99 -5.39 5.46
C ILE A 132 17.32 -5.32 4.69
N SER A 133 18.24 -6.23 5.03
CA SER A 133 19.54 -6.28 4.35
C SER A 133 19.39 -6.80 2.93
N ASP A 134 20.13 -6.25 1.98
CA ASP A 134 20.30 -6.93 0.68
C ASP A 134 21.29 -8.11 0.81
N ASN A 135 21.29 -9.03 -0.15
CA ASN A 135 22.02 -10.31 -0.10
C ASN A 135 23.53 -10.17 0.21
N ASP A 136 24.14 -9.04 -0.14
CA ASP A 136 25.57 -8.78 0.06
C ASP A 136 25.88 -7.92 1.30
N GLY A 137 24.87 -7.55 2.11
CA GLY A 137 25.03 -6.70 3.30
C GLY A 137 25.43 -5.25 3.02
N HIS A 138 25.71 -4.92 1.75
CA HIS A 138 26.07 -3.60 1.26
C HIS A 138 24.90 -2.84 0.64
N GLY A 139 23.75 -3.47 0.47
CA GLY A 139 22.53 -2.87 -0.08
C GLY A 139 21.41 -2.77 0.95
N ALA A 140 20.36 -2.03 0.59
CA ALA A 140 19.14 -1.91 1.36
C ALA A 140 17.96 -2.39 0.52
N ALA A 141 17.10 -3.20 1.13
CA ALA A 141 15.86 -3.67 0.57
C ALA A 141 14.70 -3.33 1.50
N LEU A 142 13.48 -3.36 0.98
CA LEU A 142 12.27 -3.03 1.73
C LEU A 142 11.34 -4.24 1.76
N LEU A 143 10.84 -4.55 2.96
CA LEU A 143 9.76 -5.49 3.19
C LEU A 143 8.50 -4.72 3.56
N ALA A 144 7.37 -5.07 2.95
CA ALA A 144 6.06 -4.53 3.29
C ALA A 144 5.07 -5.66 3.58
N TRP A 145 4.19 -5.49 4.57
CA TRP A 145 3.16 -6.47 4.90
C TRP A 145 1.93 -5.78 5.51
N PRO A 146 0.72 -6.36 5.36
CA PRO A 146 -0.49 -5.76 5.90
C PRO A 146 -0.43 -5.69 7.43
N MET A 147 -0.93 -4.58 7.98
CA MET A 147 -1.16 -4.46 9.43
C MET A 147 -2.13 -5.54 9.94
N HIS A 148 -3.18 -5.82 9.17
CA HIS A 148 -4.15 -6.87 9.47
C HIS A 148 -4.43 -7.70 8.22
N TYR A 149 -3.94 -8.93 8.22
CA TYR A 149 -4.12 -9.87 7.12
C TYR A 149 -5.61 -10.10 6.83
N GLY A 150 -6.00 -9.95 5.56
CA GLY A 150 -7.38 -10.09 5.09
C GLY A 150 -8.28 -8.89 5.38
N GLU A 151 -7.76 -7.84 6.03
CA GLU A 151 -8.49 -6.61 6.34
C GLU A 151 -7.85 -5.38 5.67
N THR A 152 -6.55 -5.17 5.91
CA THR A 152 -5.81 -4.06 5.30
C THR A 152 -5.06 -4.48 4.04
N GLY A 153 -4.80 -5.78 3.88
CA GLY A 153 -4.15 -6.37 2.72
C GLY A 153 -3.99 -7.89 2.87
N VAL A 154 -3.59 -8.56 1.80
CA VAL A 154 -3.31 -10.01 1.78
C VAL A 154 -1.85 -10.27 1.46
N MET A 155 -1.33 -9.58 0.44
CA MET A 155 0.03 -9.79 -0.04
C MET A 155 1.06 -9.11 0.87
N SER A 156 2.19 -9.79 1.09
CA SER A 156 3.44 -9.17 1.53
C SER A 156 4.32 -8.92 0.31
N PHE A 157 5.16 -7.90 0.38
CA PHE A 157 6.00 -7.47 -0.74
C PHE A 157 7.46 -7.28 -0.33
N MET A 158 8.38 -7.52 -1.26
CA MET A 158 9.79 -7.13 -1.10
C MET A 158 10.35 -6.51 -2.37
N VAL A 159 11.27 -5.54 -2.22
CA VAL A 159 12.00 -4.93 -3.33
C VAL A 159 13.42 -4.61 -2.89
N ASN A 160 14.38 -4.74 -3.80
CA ASN A 160 15.74 -4.26 -3.65
C ASN A 160 15.99 -3.11 -4.65
N GLN A 161 17.24 -2.82 -4.96
CA GLN A 161 17.59 -1.67 -5.79
C GLN A 161 17.36 -1.87 -7.28
N ASP A 162 17.07 -3.11 -7.70
CA ASP A 162 16.71 -3.43 -9.08
C ASP A 162 15.27 -3.01 -9.42
N ASP A 163 14.55 -2.43 -8.46
CA ASP A 163 13.16 -1.96 -8.55
C ASP A 163 12.16 -3.04 -9.00
N ARG A 164 12.55 -4.31 -8.83
CA ARG A 164 11.70 -5.47 -9.11
C ARG A 164 10.99 -5.90 -7.84
N ILE A 165 9.70 -5.60 -7.78
CA ILE A 165 8.86 -5.96 -6.63
C ILE A 165 8.45 -7.43 -6.73
N TYR A 166 8.62 -8.14 -5.62
CA TYR A 166 8.11 -9.49 -5.42
C TYR A 166 6.97 -9.47 -4.42
N GLN A 167 6.00 -10.36 -4.59
CA GLN A 167 4.86 -10.53 -3.71
C GLN A 167 4.69 -11.99 -3.28
N ALA A 168 4.17 -12.20 -2.06
CA ALA A 168 3.77 -13.50 -1.55
C ALA A 168 2.61 -13.35 -0.57
N ASP A 169 1.63 -14.26 -0.65
CA ASP A 169 0.62 -14.43 0.39
C ASP A 169 1.21 -15.33 1.50
N LEU A 170 1.56 -14.73 2.63
CA LEU A 170 2.11 -15.44 3.79
C LEU A 170 1.01 -15.98 4.73
N GLY A 171 -0.26 -15.73 4.40
CA GLY A 171 -1.44 -16.17 5.13
C GLY A 171 -1.66 -15.45 6.46
N LYS A 172 -2.53 -16.01 7.30
CA LYS A 172 -2.88 -15.45 8.62
C LYS A 172 -1.70 -15.28 9.58
N GLU A 173 -0.59 -15.95 9.33
CA GLU A 173 0.64 -15.88 10.13
C GLU A 173 1.64 -14.84 9.59
N THR A 174 1.21 -13.98 8.66
CA THR A 174 2.05 -12.95 8.02
C THR A 174 2.91 -12.21 9.05
N GLU A 175 2.30 -11.67 10.11
CA GLU A 175 3.01 -10.87 11.12
C GLU A 175 4.15 -11.64 11.81
N SER A 176 3.99 -12.95 12.03
CA SER A 176 5.03 -13.78 12.62
C SER A 176 6.10 -14.14 11.59
N LYS A 177 5.69 -14.56 10.40
CA LYS A 177 6.60 -14.99 9.32
C LYS A 177 7.52 -13.87 8.88
N VAL A 178 7.02 -12.64 8.76
CA VAL A 178 7.84 -11.49 8.37
C VAL A 178 8.94 -11.18 9.38
N GLN A 179 8.78 -11.50 10.68
CA GLN A 179 9.86 -11.29 11.66
C GLN A 179 11.12 -12.12 11.36
N ALA A 180 10.95 -13.30 10.75
CA ALA A 180 12.06 -14.14 10.33
C ALA A 180 12.75 -13.63 9.05
N ILE A 181 12.12 -12.70 8.30
CA ILE A 181 12.66 -12.14 7.07
C ILE A 181 13.54 -10.94 7.40
N THR A 182 14.85 -11.17 7.44
CA THR A 182 15.87 -10.15 7.75
C THR A 182 16.70 -9.73 6.54
N ARG A 183 16.57 -10.44 5.41
CA ARG A 183 17.28 -10.17 4.16
C ARG A 183 16.42 -10.38 2.93
N PHE A 184 16.77 -9.69 1.85
CA PHE A 184 16.17 -9.86 0.53
C PHE A 184 16.63 -11.18 -0.09
N ALA A 185 15.74 -12.18 -0.07
CA ALA A 185 15.99 -13.49 -0.63
C ALA A 185 14.64 -14.11 -1.08
N PRO A 186 14.05 -13.63 -2.19
CA PRO A 186 12.83 -14.22 -2.72
C PRO A 186 13.12 -15.67 -3.14
N ASP A 187 12.42 -16.61 -2.51
CA ASP A 187 12.42 -18.03 -2.86
C ASP A 187 11.22 -18.39 -3.75
N ALA A 188 10.94 -19.68 -3.93
CA ALA A 188 9.87 -20.16 -4.80
C ALA A 188 8.44 -19.71 -4.40
N GLN A 189 8.22 -19.21 -3.17
CA GLN A 189 6.92 -18.68 -2.75
C GLN A 189 6.69 -17.22 -3.20
N TRP A 190 7.75 -16.53 -3.64
CA TRP A 190 7.71 -15.14 -4.07
C TRP A 190 7.61 -15.06 -5.59
N GLN A 191 6.61 -14.33 -6.07
CA GLN A 191 6.40 -14.07 -7.50
C GLN A 191 6.59 -12.58 -7.80
N VAL A 192 6.91 -12.23 -9.04
CA VAL A 192 6.97 -10.82 -9.44
C VAL A 192 5.57 -10.20 -9.31
N ALA A 193 5.49 -9.01 -8.74
CA ALA A 193 4.28 -8.21 -8.78
C ALA A 193 4.19 -7.49 -10.13
N GLU A 194 3.04 -7.60 -10.81
CA GLU A 194 2.72 -6.87 -12.04
C GLU A 194 1.92 -5.61 -11.76
#